data_AF-A0A962UZ07-F1
#
_entry.id   AF-A0A962UZ07-F1
#
_cell.length_a   1.000
_cell.length_b   1.000
_cell.length_c   1.000
_cell.angle_alpha   90.00
_cell.angle_beta   90.00
_cell.angle_gamma   90.00
#
_symmetry.space_group_name_H-M   'P 1'
#
loop_
_entity.id
_entity.type
_entity.pdbx_description
1 polymer ?
#
loop_
_entity_poly.entity_id
_entity_poly.type
_entity_poly.pdbx_seq_one_letter_code
_entity_poly.pdbx_strand_id
1 'polypeptide(L)'
;VDAMEKLGVERRLFTAGENKALLDPFSPQRPAETEFFQGLLNEVHQQFIDAVKQGRGDRLVDDPSVFSGLVWSGEKSIELGLVDGLGSVREVAEQLIGAEKLMDYTARENVIDRLLTQMGYGIGTALQQSLGLERPLLH
;
A
#
# COMPACT_ATOMS: atom_id res chain seq x y z
N VAL A 1 3.57 9.64 23.69
CA VAL A 1 3.68 9.36 25.15
C VAL A 1 2.59 10.09 25.91
N ASP A 2 2.39 11.38 25.62
CA ASP A 2 1.44 12.28 26.29
C ASP A 2 -0.04 11.86 26.21
N ALA A 3 -0.44 11.18 25.13
CA ALA A 3 -1.81 10.70 24.99
C ALA A 3 -2.14 9.55 25.95
N MET A 4 -1.19 8.63 26.20
CA MET A 4 -1.40 7.52 27.14
C MET A 4 -1.49 8.02 28.57
N GLU A 5 -0.65 8.99 28.93
CA GLU A 5 -0.65 9.62 30.24
C GLU A 5 -1.99 10.31 30.53
N LYS A 6 -2.52 11.08 29.56
CA LYS A 6 -3.84 11.73 29.67
C LYS A 6 -5.01 10.76 29.79
N LEU A 7 -4.87 9.55 29.23
CA LEU A 7 -5.88 8.51 29.26
C LEU A 7 -5.68 7.52 30.42
N GLY A 8 -4.65 7.70 31.26
CA GLY A 8 -4.34 6.80 32.36
C GLY A 8 -3.90 5.39 31.91
N VAL A 9 -3.37 5.26 30.70
CA VAL A 9 -2.91 3.98 30.13
C VAL A 9 -1.45 3.76 30.49
N GLU A 10 -1.16 2.65 31.17
CA GLU A 10 0.19 2.24 31.54
C GLU A 10 0.76 1.24 30.53
N ARG A 11 1.99 1.49 30.06
CA ARG A 11 2.71 0.56 29.18
C ARG A 11 3.67 -0.32 29.99
N ARG A 12 3.48 -1.64 29.90
CA ARG A 12 4.38 -2.65 30.48
C ARG A 12 5.06 -3.43 29.36
N LEU A 13 6.38 -3.27 29.22
CA LEU A 13 7.17 -3.95 28.21
C LEU A 13 8.29 -4.75 28.88
N PHE A 14 8.38 -6.03 28.53
CA PHE A 14 9.46 -6.92 28.92
C PHE A 14 10.10 -7.49 27.65
N THR A 15 11.39 -7.31 27.47
CA THR A 15 12.11 -7.82 26.30
C THR A 15 13.31 -8.65 26.69
N ALA A 16 13.60 -9.66 25.89
CA ALA A 16 14.75 -10.54 26.06
C ALA A 16 16.03 -10.01 25.37
N GLY A 17 16.07 -8.73 24.99
CA GLY A 17 17.20 -8.16 24.25
C GLY A 17 17.06 -6.65 24.08
N GLU A 18 18.19 -5.96 24.03
CA GLU A 18 18.29 -4.50 24.09
C GLU A 18 17.55 -3.78 22.95
N ASN A 19 17.48 -4.42 21.76
CA ASN A 19 16.85 -3.87 20.56
C ASN A 19 15.51 -4.55 20.22
N LYS A 20 14.94 -5.38 21.10
CA LYS A 20 13.63 -6.04 20.86
C LYS A 20 12.43 -5.12 21.13
N ALA A 21 12.70 -3.85 21.43
CA ALA A 21 11.73 -2.78 21.61
C ALA A 21 11.82 -1.70 20.51
N LEU A 22 12.68 -1.89 19.49
CA LEU A 22 12.82 -0.95 18.38
C LEU A 22 11.44 -0.67 17.74
N LEU A 23 11.22 0.59 17.37
CA LEU A 23 9.99 1.09 16.72
C LEU A 23 8.71 0.96 17.56
N ASP A 24 8.83 0.70 18.86
CA ASP A 24 7.66 0.78 19.74
C ASP A 24 7.12 2.23 19.79
N PRO A 25 5.85 2.47 19.43
CA PRO A 25 5.31 3.82 19.26
C PRO A 25 5.01 4.53 20.58
N PHE A 26 5.16 3.82 21.70
CA PHE A 26 4.79 4.28 23.04
C PHE A 26 6.01 4.55 23.92
N SER A 27 7.21 4.21 23.45
CA SER A 27 8.48 4.49 24.08
C SER A 27 9.03 5.83 23.59
N PRO A 28 9.79 6.57 24.41
CA PRO A 28 10.55 7.70 23.93
C PRO A 28 11.54 7.27 22.83
N GLN A 29 11.73 8.11 21.82
CA GLN A 29 12.75 7.84 20.81
C GLN A 29 14.15 7.87 21.44
N ARG A 30 14.99 6.89 21.10
CA ARG A 30 16.40 6.86 21.52
C ARG A 30 17.29 7.33 20.36
N PRO A 31 18.19 8.31 20.56
CA PRO A 31 19.01 8.85 19.47
C PRO A 31 19.80 7.78 18.69
N ALA A 32 20.37 6.80 19.39
CA ALA A 32 21.12 5.71 18.77
C ALA A 32 20.24 4.80 17.87
N GLU A 33 18.96 4.61 18.22
CA GLU A 33 18.02 3.85 17.38
C GLU A 33 17.63 4.65 16.15
N THR A 34 17.34 5.95 16.33
CA THR A 34 16.99 6.84 15.23
C THR A 34 18.13 6.93 14.22
N GLU A 35 19.37 7.06 14.68
CA GLU A 35 20.56 7.06 13.82
C GLU A 35 20.74 5.73 13.08
N PHE A 36 20.58 4.60 13.76
CA PHE A 36 20.63 3.28 13.15
C PHE A 36 19.59 3.13 12.02
N PHE A 37 18.33 3.49 12.27
CA PHE A 37 17.27 3.41 11.27
C PHE A 37 17.46 4.42 10.14
N GLN A 38 17.96 5.63 10.43
CA GLN A 38 18.28 6.59 9.38
C GLN A 38 19.40 6.05 8.48
N GLY A 39 20.40 5.39 9.05
CA GLY A 39 21.44 4.68 8.29
C GLY A 39 20.86 3.62 7.37
N LEU A 40 19.97 2.76 7.90
CA LEU A 40 19.28 1.73 7.11
C LEU A 40 18.43 2.34 5.98
N LEU A 41 17.67 3.40 6.26
CA LEU A 41 16.88 4.10 5.25
C LEU A 41 17.76 4.69 4.15
N ASN A 42 18.89 5.30 4.51
CA ASN A 42 19.85 5.83 3.55
C ASN A 42 20.45 4.73 2.68
N GLU A 43 20.80 3.58 3.26
CA GLU A 43 21.34 2.44 2.52
C GLU A 43 20.33 1.89 1.51
N VAL A 44 19.10 1.63 1.94
CA VAL A 44 18.04 1.13 1.06
C VAL A 44 17.69 2.15 -0.03
N HIS A 45 17.67 3.44 0.31
CA HIS A 45 17.45 4.49 -0.68
C HIS A 45 18.56 4.55 -1.73
N GLN A 46 19.82 4.40 -1.31
CA GLN A 46 20.95 4.36 -2.25
C GLN A 46 20.88 3.13 -3.17
N GLN A 47 20.52 1.96 -2.64
CA GLN A 47 20.32 0.75 -3.45
C GLN A 47 19.22 0.95 -4.50
N PHE A 48 18.13 1.65 -4.14
CA PHE A 48 17.08 2.02 -5.09
C PHE A 48 17.59 2.96 -6.18
N ILE A 49 18.34 4.02 -5.81
CA ILE A 49 18.95 4.96 -6.75
C ILE A 49 19.84 4.22 -7.75
N ASP A 50 20.71 3.34 -7.24
CA ASP A 50 21.67 2.60 -8.05
C ASP A 50 20.97 1.66 -9.03
N ALA A 51 19.93 0.95 -8.59
CA ALA A 51 19.13 0.08 -9.45
C ALA A 51 18.43 0.86 -10.57
N VAL A 52 17.85 2.03 -10.26
CA VAL A 52 17.20 2.89 -11.25
C VAL A 52 18.23 3.45 -12.25
N LYS A 53 19.37 3.96 -11.77
CA LYS A 53 20.44 4.46 -12.63
C LYS A 53 20.98 3.36 -13.55
N GLN A 54 21.20 2.16 -13.02
CA GLN A 54 21.64 1.01 -13.80
C GLN A 54 20.61 0.60 -14.87
N GLY A 55 19.32 0.57 -14.52
CA GLY A 55 18.26 0.15 -15.44
C GLY A 55 17.95 1.19 -16.53
N ARG A 56 18.03 2.48 -16.22
CA ARG A 56 17.71 3.55 -17.17
C ARG A 56 18.93 4.00 -17.98
N GLY A 57 20.13 3.95 -17.41
CA GLY A 57 21.37 4.38 -18.06
C GLY A 57 21.31 5.84 -18.49
N ASP A 58 21.87 6.13 -19.67
CA ASP A 58 21.96 7.48 -20.24
C ASP A 58 20.60 8.13 -20.54
N ARG A 59 19.50 7.37 -20.47
CA ARG A 59 18.15 7.91 -20.62
C ARG A 59 17.73 8.75 -19.42
N LEU A 60 18.23 8.43 -18.22
CA LEU A 60 17.82 9.09 -16.99
C LEU A 60 18.44 10.49 -16.92
N VAL A 61 17.61 11.49 -16.67
CA VAL A 61 18.09 12.86 -16.48
C VAL A 61 18.73 13.00 -15.10
N ASP A 62 19.85 13.72 -15.03
CA ASP A 62 20.50 14.09 -13.76
C ASP A 62 19.74 15.24 -13.08
N ASP A 63 18.59 14.90 -12.49
CA ASP A 63 17.74 15.83 -11.75
C ASP A 63 17.57 15.31 -10.30
N PRO A 64 17.97 16.10 -9.27
CA PRO A 64 17.86 15.71 -7.86
C PRO A 64 16.43 15.40 -7.40
N SER A 65 15.41 15.96 -8.08
CA SER A 65 14.01 15.72 -7.74
C SER A 65 13.56 14.29 -8.06
N VAL A 66 14.24 13.58 -8.95
CA VAL A 66 13.92 12.19 -9.34
C VAL A 66 13.89 11.24 -8.12
N PHE A 67 14.77 11.46 -7.15
CA PHE A 67 14.92 10.61 -5.96
C PHE A 67 14.45 11.31 -4.66
N SER A 68 13.57 12.31 -4.80
CA SER A 68 13.05 13.08 -3.65
C SER A 68 11.81 12.46 -2.99
N GLY A 69 11.21 11.45 -3.62
CA GLY A 69 9.92 10.88 -3.22
C GLY A 69 8.70 11.61 -3.83
N LEU A 70 8.92 12.59 -4.71
CA LEU A 70 7.85 13.20 -5.50
C LEU A 70 7.25 12.22 -6.52
N VAL A 71 5.99 12.46 -6.86
CA VAL A 71 5.25 11.70 -7.88
C VAL A 71 5.16 12.47 -9.18
N TRP A 72 5.19 11.76 -10.30
CA TRP A 72 5.23 12.35 -11.64
C TRP A 72 4.08 11.85 -12.50
N SER A 73 3.58 12.70 -13.40
CA SER A 73 2.70 12.26 -14.48
C SER A 73 3.48 11.38 -15.47
N GLY A 74 2.76 10.62 -16.29
CA GLY A 74 3.38 9.83 -17.35
C GLY A 74 4.20 10.70 -18.32
N GLU A 75 3.66 11.84 -18.73
CA GLU A 75 4.36 12.80 -19.61
C GLU A 75 5.65 13.31 -18.98
N LYS A 76 5.61 13.75 -17.71
CA LYS A 76 6.81 14.21 -17.02
C LYS A 76 7.84 13.10 -16.83
N SER A 77 7.38 11.87 -16.63
CA SER A 77 8.24 10.69 -16.47
C SER A 77 9.00 10.36 -17.77
N ILE A 78 8.46 10.69 -18.94
CA ILE A 78 9.19 10.57 -20.22
C ILE A 78 10.32 11.60 -20.26
N GLU A 79 10.03 12.87 -19.93
CA GLU A 79 11.04 13.93 -19.93
C GLU A 79 12.20 13.63 -18.98
N LEU A 80 11.91 13.05 -17.81
CA LEU A 80 12.92 12.65 -16.82
C LEU A 80 13.65 11.35 -17.18
N GLY A 81 13.20 10.65 -18.23
CA GLY A 81 13.77 9.36 -18.63
C GLY A 81 13.42 8.19 -17.72
N LEU A 82 12.38 8.33 -16.89
CA LEU A 82 11.91 7.29 -15.97
C LEU A 82 11.13 6.18 -16.69
N VAL A 83 10.45 6.52 -17.77
CA VAL A 83 9.73 5.57 -18.64
C VAL A 83 10.13 5.78 -20.10
N ASP A 84 9.81 4.80 -20.94
CA ASP A 84 10.14 4.83 -22.38
C ASP A 84 9.03 5.45 -23.24
N GLY A 85 7.81 5.52 -22.72
CA GLY A 85 6.67 6.07 -23.45
C GLY A 85 5.35 5.89 -22.69
N LEU A 86 4.27 6.35 -23.31
CA LEU A 86 2.90 6.11 -22.84
C LEU A 86 2.29 4.98 -23.65
N GLY A 87 1.50 4.14 -23.00
CA GLY A 87 0.76 3.08 -23.66
C GLY A 87 -0.26 2.44 -22.73
N SER A 88 -1.29 1.86 -23.33
CA SER A 88 -2.23 0.98 -22.65
C SER A 88 -1.66 -0.42 -22.49
N VAL A 89 -2.22 -1.19 -21.55
CA VAL A 89 -1.83 -2.60 -21.34
C VAL A 89 -1.97 -3.42 -22.63
N ARG A 90 -3.02 -3.16 -23.42
CA ARG A 90 -3.24 -3.85 -24.70
C ARG A 90 -2.15 -3.53 -25.72
N GLU A 91 -1.83 -2.26 -25.90
CA GLU A 91 -0.80 -1.84 -26.85
C GLU A 91 0.56 -2.45 -26.50
N VAL A 92 0.96 -2.43 -25.23
CA VAL A 92 2.22 -3.05 -24.78
C VAL A 92 2.19 -4.57 -25.01
N ALA A 93 1.09 -5.23 -24.68
CA ALA A 93 0.97 -6.69 -24.85
C ALA A 93 1.06 -7.10 -26.32
N GLU A 94 0.33 -6.43 -27.21
CA GLU A 94 0.28 -6.77 -28.63
C GLU A 94 1.57 -6.37 -29.36
N GLN A 95 2.04 -5.13 -29.15
CA GLN A 95 3.09 -4.53 -29.99
C GLN A 95 4.51 -4.76 -29.47
N LEU A 96 4.71 -4.87 -28.14
CA LEU A 96 6.04 -5.03 -27.55
C LEU A 96 6.30 -6.47 -27.10
N ILE A 97 5.30 -7.13 -26.50
CA ILE A 97 5.45 -8.49 -25.95
C ILE A 97 5.04 -9.56 -26.96
N GLY A 98 4.13 -9.25 -27.89
CA GLY A 98 3.55 -10.23 -28.83
C GLY A 98 2.57 -11.21 -28.16
N ALA A 99 1.98 -10.80 -27.03
CA ALA A 99 1.02 -11.61 -26.30
C ALA A 99 -0.39 -11.45 -26.88
N GLU A 100 -0.91 -12.52 -27.47
CA GLU A 100 -2.24 -12.53 -28.11
C GLU A 100 -3.40 -12.58 -27.09
N LYS A 101 -3.15 -13.07 -25.86
CA LYS A 101 -4.18 -13.24 -24.84
C LYS A 101 -3.80 -12.56 -23.52
N LEU A 102 -4.59 -11.56 -23.13
CA LEU A 102 -4.52 -10.92 -21.83
C LEU A 102 -5.30 -11.71 -20.79
N MET A 103 -4.64 -12.07 -19.68
CA MET A 103 -5.30 -12.66 -18.51
C MET A 103 -5.65 -11.56 -17.51
N ASP A 104 -6.94 -11.35 -17.28
CA ASP A 104 -7.45 -10.43 -16.26
C ASP A 104 -7.70 -11.21 -14.95
N TYR A 105 -6.83 -11.00 -13.95
CA TYR A 105 -6.95 -11.61 -12.62
C TYR A 105 -7.81 -10.80 -11.66
N THR A 106 -8.47 -9.74 -12.12
CA THR A 106 -9.38 -8.94 -11.28
C THR A 106 -10.46 -9.86 -10.71
N ALA A 107 -10.51 -9.96 -9.38
CA ALA A 107 -11.56 -10.71 -8.70
C ALA A 107 -12.92 -10.06 -9.02
N ARG A 108 -13.74 -10.74 -9.81
CA ARG A 108 -15.11 -10.32 -10.11
C ARG A 108 -16.06 -11.19 -9.30
N GLU A 109 -16.86 -10.58 -8.45
CA GLU A 109 -18.06 -11.26 -7.93
C GLU A 109 -18.97 -11.60 -9.11
N ASN A 110 -19.37 -12.86 -9.22
CA ASN A 110 -20.27 -13.29 -10.28
C ASN A 110 -21.62 -12.58 -10.12
N VAL A 111 -22.27 -12.27 -11.24
CA VAL A 111 -23.59 -11.62 -11.24
C VAL A 111 -24.62 -12.49 -10.51
N ILE A 112 -24.47 -13.81 -10.60
CA ILE A 112 -25.30 -14.79 -9.87
C ILE A 112 -25.07 -14.66 -8.37
N ASP A 113 -23.83 -14.53 -7.91
CA ASP A 113 -23.52 -14.38 -6.48
C ASP A 113 -24.12 -13.09 -5.92
N ARG A 114 -24.09 -11.99 -6.69
CA ARG A 114 -24.76 -10.74 -6.31
C ARG A 114 -26.28 -10.89 -6.26
N LEU A 115 -26.87 -11.57 -7.24
CA LEU A 115 -28.30 -11.84 -7.27
C LEU A 115 -28.73 -12.70 -6.08
N LEU A 116 -28.03 -13.81 -5.82
CA LEU A 116 -28.29 -14.72 -4.71
C LEU A 116 -28.14 -14.00 -3.37
N THR A 117 -27.13 -13.14 -3.25
CA THR A 117 -26.93 -12.29 -2.07
C THR A 117 -28.11 -11.35 -1.87
N GLN A 118 -28.53 -10.63 -2.91
CA GLN A 118 -29.67 -9.69 -2.84
C GLN A 118 -30.99 -10.42 -2.55
N MET A 119 -31.21 -11.59 -3.14
CA MET A 119 -32.37 -12.43 -2.86
C MET A 119 -32.35 -13.00 -1.43
N GLY A 120 -31.18 -13.48 -0.97
CA GLY A 120 -30.98 -13.97 0.39
C GLY A 120 -31.24 -12.90 1.44
N TYR A 121 -30.82 -11.66 1.19
CA TYR A 121 -31.18 -10.52 2.02
C TYR A 121 -32.70 -10.28 2.04
N GLY A 122 -33.35 -10.28 0.88
CA GLY A 122 -34.81 -10.09 0.79
C GLY A 122 -35.59 -11.18 1.54
N ILE A 123 -35.26 -12.45 1.32
CA ILE A 123 -35.87 -13.59 2.01
C ILE A 123 -35.59 -13.54 3.51
N GLY A 124 -34.35 -13.23 3.91
CA GLY A 124 -33.97 -13.08 5.31
C GLY A 124 -34.78 -11.98 6.03
N THR A 125 -34.97 -10.82 5.39
CA THR A 125 -35.78 -9.73 5.95
C THR A 125 -37.27 -10.10 6.04
N ALA A 126 -37.81 -10.80 5.05
CA ALA A 126 -39.21 -11.22 5.04
C ALA A 126 -39.49 -12.29 6.12
N LEU A 127 -38.59 -13.27 6.28
CA LEU A 127 -38.67 -14.26 7.34
C LEU A 127 -38.56 -13.60 8.72
N GLN A 128 -37.61 -12.68 8.89
CA GLN A 128 -37.46 -11.90 10.12
C GLN A 128 -38.75 -11.14 10.49
N GLN A 129 -39.39 -10.49 9.52
CA GLN A 129 -40.68 -9.83 9.71
C GLN A 129 -41.81 -10.80 10.06
N SER A 130 -41.90 -11.94 9.38
CA SER A 130 -42.97 -12.94 9.62
C SER A 130 -42.86 -13.64 10.98
N LEU A 131 -41.64 -13.78 11.50
CA LEU A 131 -41.37 -14.39 12.80
C LEU A 131 -41.46 -13.39 13.96
N GLY A 132 -41.77 -12.11 13.68
CA GLY A 132 -41.88 -11.06 14.69
C GLY A 132 -40.56 -10.77 15.42
N LEU A 133 -39.43 -11.16 14.82
CA LEU A 133 -38.09 -10.91 15.37
C LEU A 133 -37.68 -9.48 15.00
N GLU A 134 -38.31 -8.49 15.62
CA GLU A 134 -37.88 -7.10 15.54
C GLU A 134 -36.40 -7.00 15.94
N ARG A 135 -35.61 -6.27 15.14
CA ARG A 135 -34.25 -5.89 15.56
C ARG A 135 -34.40 -5.06 16.84
N PRO A 136 -33.77 -5.43 17.97
CA PRO A 136 -33.69 -4.50 19.07
C PRO A 136 -32.95 -3.26 18.57
N LEU A 137 -33.56 -2.10 18.75
CA LEU A 137 -32.94 -0.80 18.54
C LEU A 137 -31.71 -0.71 19.45
N LEU A 138 -30.52 -0.93 18.90
CA LEU A 138 -29.29 -0.48 19.54
C LEU A 138 -29.13 1.00 19.17
N HIS A 139 -29.45 1.85 20.15
CA HIS A 139 -28.95 3.22 20.23
C HIS A 139 -27.45 3.21 20.53
#